data_AF-A0A7V5U4E2-F1
#
_entry.id   AF-A0A7V5U4E2-F1
#
_cell.length_a   1.000
_cell.length_b   1.000
_cell.length_c   1.000
_cell.angle_alpha   90.00
_cell.angle_beta   90.00
_cell.angle_gamma   90.00
#
_symmetry.space_group_name_H-M   'P 1'
#
loop_
_entity.id
_entity.type
_entity.pdbx_description
1 polymer ?
#
loop_
_entity_poly.entity_id
_entity_poly.type
_entity_poly.pdbx_seq_one_letter_code
_entity_poly.pdbx_strand_id
1 'polypeptide(L)'
;MSMKIGLISDIHGQFDRRLKTLFKDVNHILCAGDVGDLNIIRQLNEIAPTLSVRGNTDNSLRDILPEYIFCKIDGLKFFVVHIMEKSDPLWQELSRLIYSLKPDVVVYGHTHNYYASSSNNIIFVNPGSAGSNRYPIVRTCGILEKMDDTLLVQIYELGTDIQMKYWQSFSIKNNNHTK
;
A
#
# COMPACT_ATOMS: atom_id res chain seq x y z
N MET A 1 5.54 21.31 1.59
CA MET A 1 6.43 20.15 1.38
C MET A 1 5.56 19.01 0.89
N SER A 2 5.90 18.34 -0.20
CA SER A 2 5.14 17.15 -0.62
C SER A 2 5.50 15.94 0.24
N MET A 3 4.50 15.16 0.61
CA MET A 3 4.68 13.90 1.34
C MET A 3 4.64 12.75 0.32
N LYS A 4 5.62 11.85 0.36
CA LYS A 4 5.68 10.66 -0.49
C LYS A 4 5.61 9.39 0.36
N ILE A 5 4.79 8.44 -0.07
CA ILE A 5 4.59 7.15 0.59
C ILE A 5 4.89 6.04 -0.42
N GLY A 6 5.83 5.15 -0.09
CA GLY A 6 6.02 3.91 -0.84
C GLY A 6 4.87 2.94 -0.55
N LEU A 7 4.29 2.36 -1.59
CA LEU A 7 3.23 1.35 -1.50
C LEU A 7 3.77 0.03 -2.03
N ILE A 8 3.64 -1.05 -1.27
CA ILE A 8 4.17 -2.36 -1.66
C ILE A 8 3.31 -3.49 -1.09
N SER A 9 3.20 -4.60 -1.80
CA SER A 9 2.57 -5.83 -1.32
C SER A 9 3.10 -7.05 -2.08
N ASP A 10 2.71 -8.24 -1.63
CA ASP A 10 2.97 -9.51 -2.30
C ASP A 10 4.47 -9.66 -2.64
N ILE A 11 5.32 -9.41 -1.64
CA ILE A 11 6.79 -9.45 -1.75
C ILE A 11 7.29 -10.89 -1.76
N HIS A 12 6.60 -11.78 -1.04
CA HIS A 12 6.84 -13.21 -1.03
C HIS A 12 8.31 -13.58 -0.68
N GLY A 13 8.93 -12.82 0.22
CA GLY A 13 10.33 -13.02 0.64
C GLY A 13 11.37 -12.54 -0.38
N GLN A 14 10.97 -11.85 -1.45
CA GLN A 14 11.86 -11.44 -2.53
C GLN A 14 12.09 -9.92 -2.52
N PHE A 15 13.08 -9.47 -1.76
CA PHE A 15 13.43 -8.04 -1.74
C PHE A 15 14.07 -7.60 -3.07
N ASP A 16 13.49 -6.58 -3.69
CA ASP A 16 14.08 -5.96 -4.88
C ASP A 16 14.95 -4.76 -4.51
N ARG A 17 16.24 -4.82 -4.87
CA ARG A 17 17.21 -3.75 -4.56
C ARG A 17 16.84 -2.40 -5.19
N ARG A 18 16.07 -2.39 -6.27
CA ARG A 18 15.65 -1.16 -6.96
C ARG A 18 14.66 -0.35 -6.15
N LEU A 19 14.02 -0.95 -5.13
CA LEU A 19 13.25 -0.22 -4.13
C LEU A 19 14.12 0.83 -3.43
N LYS A 20 15.42 0.57 -3.19
CA LYS A 20 16.32 1.56 -2.58
C LYS A 20 16.47 2.83 -3.44
N THR A 21 16.39 2.68 -4.77
CA THR A 21 16.45 3.81 -5.71
C THR A 21 15.09 4.49 -5.84
N LEU A 22 14.02 3.71 -6.02
CA LEU A 22 12.67 4.24 -6.25
C LEU A 22 12.11 4.94 -5.00
N PHE A 23 12.34 4.36 -3.83
CA PHE A 23 11.83 4.86 -2.55
C PHE A 23 12.83 5.75 -1.80
N LYS A 24 13.91 6.21 -2.44
CA LYS A 24 14.96 7.00 -1.77
C LYS A 24 14.44 8.27 -1.06
N ASP A 25 13.35 8.86 -1.55
CA ASP A 25 12.76 10.11 -1.06
C ASP A 25 11.37 9.90 -0.43
N VAL A 26 10.95 8.66 -0.16
CA VAL A 26 9.66 8.41 0.51
C VAL A 26 9.80 8.62 2.01
N ASN A 27 8.77 9.20 2.63
CA ASN A 27 8.74 9.49 4.06
C ASN A 27 8.33 8.25 4.88
N HIS A 28 7.46 7.41 4.31
CA HIS A 28 7.02 6.14 4.89
C HIS A 28 6.80 5.09 3.81
N ILE A 29 6.74 3.83 4.23
CA ILE A 29 6.33 2.70 3.39
C ILE A 29 5.11 2.03 4.03
N LEU A 30 4.07 1.81 3.24
CA LEU A 30 2.92 0.99 3.60
C LEU A 30 3.00 -0.34 2.84
N CYS A 31 3.14 -1.42 3.61
CA CYS A 31 3.26 -2.77 3.09
C CYS A 31 1.97 -3.55 3.36
N ALA A 32 1.20 -3.85 2.30
CA ALA A 32 -0.09 -4.49 2.40
C ALA A 32 -0.01 -6.03 2.44
N GLY A 33 1.00 -6.58 3.11
CA GLY A 33 1.12 -8.02 3.39
C GLY A 33 1.71 -8.88 2.27
N ASP A 34 1.71 -10.19 2.54
CA ASP A 34 2.45 -11.22 1.81
C ASP A 34 3.94 -10.86 1.74
N VAL A 35 4.50 -10.58 2.92
CA VAL A 35 5.87 -10.14 3.14
C VAL A 35 6.86 -11.29 2.92
N GLY A 36 6.53 -12.48 3.41
CA GLY A 36 7.36 -13.69 3.41
C GLY A 36 8.22 -13.86 4.66
N ASP A 37 9.18 -12.95 4.90
CA ASP A 37 10.10 -13.03 6.05
C ASP A 37 10.35 -11.68 6.73
N LEU A 38 10.67 -11.71 8.03
CA LEU A 38 10.94 -10.53 8.84
C LEU A 38 12.14 -9.71 8.32
N ASN A 39 13.11 -10.34 7.65
CA ASN A 39 14.24 -9.63 7.06
C ASN A 39 13.80 -8.64 5.96
N ILE A 40 12.70 -8.92 5.24
CA ILE A 40 12.13 -7.98 4.25
C ILE A 40 11.73 -6.68 4.92
N ILE A 41 11.07 -6.76 6.09
CA ILE A 41 10.67 -5.58 6.87
C ILE A 41 11.88 -4.80 7.34
N ARG A 42 12.96 -5.49 7.75
CA ARG A 42 14.22 -4.83 8.10
C ARG A 42 14.80 -4.06 6.92
N GLN A 43 14.86 -4.68 5.74
CA GLN A 43 15.37 -4.05 4.51
C GLN A 43 14.51 -2.87 4.04
N LEU A 44 13.17 -2.91 4.22
CA LEU A 44 12.30 -1.77 3.95
C LEU A 44 12.52 -0.63 4.95
N ASN A 45 12.70 -0.95 6.23
CA ASN A 45 13.01 0.05 7.27
C ASN A 45 14.37 0.72 7.10
N GLU A 46 15.33 0.09 6.40
CA GLU A 46 16.57 0.77 5.99
C GLU A 46 16.30 1.92 5.00
N ILE A 47 15.19 1.88 4.26
CA ILE A 47 14.82 2.91 3.29
C ILE A 47 13.99 3.99 3.98
N ALA A 48 12.89 3.61 4.62
CA ALA A 48 11.99 4.51 5.34
C ALA A 48 11.15 3.76 6.39
N PRO A 49 10.63 4.44 7.42
CA PRO A 49 9.74 3.82 8.40
C PRO A 49 8.58 3.07 7.74
N THR A 50 8.50 1.77 8.03
CA THR A 50 7.58 0.85 7.36
C THR A 50 6.47 0.38 8.29
N LEU A 51 5.22 0.49 7.84
CA LEU A 51 4.06 -0.14 8.45
C LEU A 51 3.62 -1.33 7.59
N SER A 52 3.63 -2.52 8.17
CA SER A 52 3.29 -3.77 7.47
C SER A 52 2.10 -4.44 8.13
N VAL A 53 1.20 -4.95 7.31
CA VAL A 53 0.14 -5.87 7.74
C VAL A 53 0.46 -7.29 7.29
N ARG A 54 -0.25 -8.25 7.85
CA ARG A 54 -0.14 -9.67 7.52
C ARG A 54 -0.90 -9.99 6.24
N GLY A 55 -0.28 -10.71 5.32
CA GLY A 55 -0.96 -11.36 4.20
C GLY A 55 -1.36 -12.81 4.47
N ASN A 56 -2.10 -13.42 3.55
CA ASN A 56 -2.57 -14.80 3.74
C ASN A 56 -1.45 -15.85 3.66
N THR A 57 -0.28 -15.50 3.13
CA THR A 57 0.90 -16.37 3.10
C THR A 57 1.86 -16.15 4.28
N ASP A 58 1.65 -15.11 5.09
CA ASP A 58 2.52 -14.70 6.21
C ASP A 58 2.25 -15.47 7.52
N ASN A 59 2.02 -16.79 7.46
CA ASN A 59 1.68 -17.58 8.65
C ASN A 59 2.77 -17.55 9.73
N SER A 60 4.05 -17.47 9.33
CA SER A 60 5.20 -17.34 10.23
C SER A 60 5.27 -15.98 10.94
N LEU A 61 4.55 -14.97 10.44
CA LEU A 61 4.54 -13.60 10.98
C LEU A 61 3.23 -13.27 11.70
N ARG A 62 2.38 -14.28 11.97
CA ARG A 62 1.05 -14.09 12.58
C ARG A 62 1.07 -13.36 13.91
N ASP A 63 2.06 -13.66 14.76
CA ASP A 63 2.17 -13.06 16.09
C ASP A 63 2.94 -11.73 16.08
N ILE A 64 3.40 -11.29 14.90
CA ILE A 64 4.23 -10.10 14.72
C ILE A 64 3.47 -9.01 13.95
N LEU A 65 2.77 -9.40 12.89
CA LEU A 65 2.07 -8.48 12.00
C LEU A 65 0.57 -8.46 12.26
N PRO A 66 -0.03 -7.27 12.41
CA PRO A 66 -1.47 -7.14 12.56
C PRO A 66 -2.19 -7.47 11.24
N GLU A 67 -3.47 -7.84 11.31
CA GLU A 67 -4.29 -8.10 10.12
C GLU A 67 -4.58 -6.83 9.32
N TYR A 68 -4.74 -5.71 10.00
CA TYR A 68 -4.91 -4.40 9.40
C TYR A 68 -4.23 -3.31 10.24
N ILE A 69 -3.96 -2.15 9.62
CA ILE A 69 -3.49 -0.94 10.29
C ILE A 69 -4.37 0.21 9.88
N PHE A 70 -4.83 0.99 10.87
CA PHE A 70 -5.37 2.32 10.64
C PHE A 70 -4.42 3.35 11.24
N CYS A 71 -3.94 4.29 10.42
CA CYS A 71 -2.96 5.27 10.86
C CYS A 71 -3.18 6.62 10.17
N LYS A 72 -2.53 7.67 10.72
CA LYS A 72 -2.55 9.01 10.14
C LYS A 72 -1.11 9.45 9.84
N ILE A 73 -0.84 9.79 8.59
CA ILE A 73 0.47 10.27 8.13
C ILE A 73 0.25 11.59 7.39
N ASP A 74 0.93 12.65 7.84
CA ASP A 74 0.79 14.02 7.31
C ASP A 74 -0.67 14.46 7.09
N GLY A 75 -1.52 14.29 8.11
CA GLY A 75 -2.92 14.69 8.00
C GLY A 75 -3.85 13.68 7.30
N LEU A 76 -3.31 12.74 6.52
CA LEU A 76 -4.06 11.78 5.72
C LEU A 76 -4.28 10.47 6.49
N LYS A 77 -5.51 9.94 6.46
CA LYS A 77 -5.88 8.67 7.12
C LYS A 77 -5.72 7.51 6.15
N PHE A 78 -4.93 6.52 6.55
CA PHE A 78 -4.69 5.30 5.81
C PHE A 78 -5.32 4.11 6.52
N PHE A 79 -5.91 3.21 5.73
CA PHE A 79 -6.29 1.88 6.15
C PHE A 79 -5.52 0.87 5.30
N VAL A 80 -4.68 0.05 5.92
CA VAL A 80 -3.85 -0.95 5.22
C VAL A 80 -4.36 -2.33 5.63
N VAL A 81 -4.56 -3.21 4.67
CA VAL A 81 -5.01 -4.60 4.89
C VAL A 81 -4.66 -5.43 3.66
N HIS A 82 -4.41 -6.73 3.79
CA HIS A 82 -4.00 -7.51 2.62
C HIS A 82 -5.16 -7.82 1.65
N ILE A 83 -6.27 -8.37 2.15
CA ILE A 83 -7.39 -8.82 1.32
C ILE A 83 -8.56 -7.84 1.45
N MET A 84 -9.09 -7.37 0.32
CA MET A 84 -10.25 -6.48 0.23
C MET A 84 -11.31 -7.06 -0.71
N GLU A 85 -11.77 -8.27 -0.41
CA GLU A 85 -12.71 -9.03 -1.25
C GLU A 85 -13.91 -9.53 -0.45
N LYS A 86 -15.09 -9.60 -1.09
CA LYS A 86 -16.34 -10.04 -0.44
C LYS A 86 -16.31 -11.49 0.04
N SER A 87 -15.48 -12.32 -0.59
CA SER A 87 -15.24 -13.73 -0.25
C SER A 87 -14.42 -13.89 1.03
N ASP A 88 -13.72 -12.84 1.48
CA ASP A 88 -12.89 -12.90 2.67
C ASP A 88 -13.74 -12.97 3.94
N PRO A 89 -13.45 -13.87 4.90
CA PRO A 89 -14.18 -13.97 6.16
C PRO A 89 -14.23 -12.65 6.97
N LEU A 90 -13.22 -11.80 6.85
CA LEU A 90 -13.13 -10.50 7.53
C LEU A 90 -13.87 -9.38 6.78
N TRP A 91 -14.39 -9.63 5.57
CA TRP A 91 -15.02 -8.61 4.73
C TRP A 91 -16.06 -7.75 5.48
N GLN A 92 -16.94 -8.39 6.24
CA GLN A 92 -18.00 -7.69 6.96
C GLN A 92 -17.48 -6.78 8.08
N GLU A 93 -16.39 -7.18 8.73
CA GLU A 93 -15.73 -6.38 9.76
C GLU A 93 -14.95 -5.23 9.14
N LEU A 94 -14.10 -5.52 8.15
CA LEU A 94 -13.30 -4.53 7.42
C LEU A 94 -14.20 -3.46 6.79
N SER A 95 -15.32 -3.86 6.18
CA SER A 95 -16.30 -2.94 5.61
C SER A 95 -16.89 -2.00 6.66
N ARG A 96 -17.23 -2.52 7.85
CA ARG A 96 -17.74 -1.71 8.97
C ARG A 96 -16.69 -0.75 9.50
N LEU A 97 -15.45 -1.22 9.64
CA LEU A 97 -14.31 -0.40 10.09
C LEU A 97 -14.03 0.73 9.10
N ILE A 98 -13.93 0.44 7.80
CA ILE A 98 -13.69 1.45 6.75
C ILE A 98 -14.83 2.48 6.74
N TYR A 99 -16.08 2.03 6.84
CA TYR A 99 -17.23 2.94 6.92
C TYR A 99 -17.18 3.86 8.15
N SER A 100 -16.80 3.33 9.32
CA SER A 100 -16.74 4.09 10.56
C SER A 100 -15.53 5.03 10.62
N LEU A 101 -14.35 4.54 10.25
CA LEU A 101 -13.08 5.27 10.34
C LEU A 101 -12.93 6.30 9.22
N LYS A 102 -13.60 6.08 8.09
CA LYS A 102 -13.57 6.95 6.90
C LYS A 102 -12.13 7.28 6.49
N PRO A 103 -11.29 6.27 6.17
CA PRO A 103 -9.94 6.53 5.68
C PRO A 103 -10.00 7.33 4.38
N ASP A 104 -8.96 8.11 4.12
CA ASP A 104 -8.83 8.81 2.84
C ASP A 104 -8.24 7.86 1.78
N VAL A 105 -7.38 6.93 2.21
CA VAL A 105 -6.75 5.91 1.36
C VAL A 105 -6.83 4.53 2.00
N VAL A 106 -7.23 3.53 1.22
CA VAL A 106 -7.16 2.11 1.53
C VAL A 106 -6.07 1.48 0.67
N VAL A 107 -5.07 0.86 1.29
CA VAL A 107 -3.98 0.15 0.59
C VAL A 107 -4.15 -1.35 0.81
N TYR A 108 -4.17 -2.12 -0.29
CA TYR A 108 -4.40 -3.57 -0.25
C TYR A 108 -3.57 -4.34 -1.28
N GLY A 109 -3.54 -5.67 -1.20
CA GLY A 109 -2.75 -6.56 -2.05
C GLY A 109 -3.57 -7.73 -2.58
N HIS A 110 -3.01 -8.95 -2.51
CA HIS A 110 -3.64 -10.25 -2.78
C HIS A 110 -3.86 -10.60 -4.25
N THR A 111 -4.42 -9.69 -5.04
CA THR A 111 -4.76 -9.99 -6.45
C THR A 111 -3.53 -9.97 -7.37
N HIS A 112 -2.40 -9.45 -6.88
CA HIS A 112 -1.16 -9.18 -7.62
C HIS A 112 -1.30 -8.18 -8.79
N ASN A 113 -2.50 -7.63 -9.01
CA ASN A 113 -2.78 -6.69 -10.08
C ASN A 113 -2.86 -5.29 -9.50
N TYR A 114 -2.01 -4.39 -10.01
CA TYR A 114 -2.10 -3.00 -9.59
C TYR A 114 -3.46 -2.41 -9.98
N TYR A 115 -4.00 -1.60 -9.10
CA TYR A 115 -5.30 -0.97 -9.29
C TYR A 115 -5.36 0.32 -8.47
N ALA A 116 -5.94 1.37 -9.03
CA ALA A 116 -6.28 2.55 -8.26
C ALA A 116 -7.64 3.07 -8.70
N SER A 117 -8.52 3.34 -7.74
CA SER A 117 -9.82 3.96 -7.99
C SER A 117 -10.28 4.76 -6.79
N SER A 118 -11.37 5.51 -6.96
CA SER A 118 -12.03 6.17 -5.84
C SER A 118 -13.49 5.74 -5.76
N SER A 119 -13.99 5.58 -4.54
CA SER A 119 -15.38 5.30 -4.24
C SER A 119 -15.75 5.91 -2.91
N ASN A 120 -16.89 6.60 -2.82
CA ASN A 120 -17.36 7.26 -1.60
C ASN A 120 -16.32 8.22 -0.96
N ASN A 121 -15.53 8.92 -1.78
CA ASN A 121 -14.41 9.79 -1.38
C ASN A 121 -13.25 9.06 -0.68
N ILE A 122 -13.15 7.74 -0.83
CA ILE A 122 -12.02 6.93 -0.38
C ILE A 122 -11.26 6.46 -1.62
N ILE A 123 -9.94 6.57 -1.61
CA ILE A 123 -9.08 6.07 -2.67
C ILE A 123 -8.65 4.65 -2.31
N PHE A 124 -8.84 3.69 -3.21
CA PHE A 124 -8.41 2.32 -3.04
C PHE A 124 -7.20 2.09 -3.94
N VAL A 125 -6.11 1.60 -3.37
CA VAL A 125 -4.86 1.36 -4.10
C VAL A 125 -4.35 -0.05 -3.82
N ASN A 126 -4.17 -0.82 -4.89
CA ASN A 126 -3.37 -2.03 -4.92
C ASN A 126 -2.09 -1.74 -5.69
N PRO A 127 -0.90 -1.87 -5.09
CA PRO A 127 0.36 -1.57 -5.78
C PRO A 127 0.80 -2.67 -6.76
N GLY A 128 0.07 -3.79 -6.80
CA GLY A 128 0.43 -5.02 -7.51
C GLY A 128 1.40 -5.86 -6.69
N SER A 129 2.14 -6.77 -7.34
CA SER A 129 3.04 -7.70 -6.67
C SER A 129 4.50 -7.30 -6.78
N ALA A 130 5.20 -7.10 -5.67
CA ALA A 130 6.63 -6.79 -5.70
C ALA A 130 7.53 -8.05 -5.79
N GLY A 131 6.99 -9.22 -5.46
CA GLY A 131 7.61 -10.53 -5.62
C GLY A 131 7.15 -11.27 -6.89
N SER A 132 7.84 -12.36 -7.24
CA SER A 132 7.60 -13.14 -8.47
C SER A 132 6.84 -14.45 -8.27
N ASN A 133 6.08 -14.61 -7.20
CA ASN A 133 5.49 -15.91 -6.83
C ASN A 133 4.29 -16.36 -7.70
N ARG A 134 3.71 -15.49 -8.53
CA ARG A 134 2.57 -15.83 -9.41
C ARG A 134 2.48 -14.91 -10.63
N TYR A 135 1.75 -15.35 -11.65
CA TYR A 135 1.39 -14.55 -12.82
C TYR A 135 0.41 -13.40 -12.46
N PRO A 136 0.51 -12.22 -13.12
CA PRO A 136 1.55 -11.86 -14.07
C PRO A 136 2.92 -11.69 -13.37
N ILE A 137 3.99 -12.12 -14.04
CA ILE A 137 5.37 -12.06 -13.54
C ILE A 137 5.86 -10.61 -13.34
N VAL A 138 5.12 -9.63 -13.88
CA VAL A 138 5.49 -8.22 -13.86
C VAL A 138 5.41 -7.68 -12.44
N ARG A 139 6.58 -7.49 -11.84
CA ARG A 139 6.69 -6.98 -10.48
C ARG A 139 6.39 -5.50 -10.46
N THR A 140 5.55 -5.06 -9.55
CA THR A 140 5.11 -3.67 -9.44
C THR A 140 5.12 -3.20 -7.99
N CYS A 141 5.24 -1.89 -7.82
CA CYS A 141 5.04 -1.19 -6.56
C CYS A 141 4.56 0.23 -6.84
N GLY A 142 4.13 0.95 -5.81
CA GLY A 142 3.56 2.28 -5.96
C GLY A 142 4.28 3.37 -5.18
N ILE A 143 4.09 4.61 -5.61
CA ILE A 143 4.32 5.82 -4.81
C ILE A 143 3.01 6.60 -4.77
N LEU A 144 2.57 6.97 -3.56
CA LEU A 144 1.54 7.96 -3.35
C LEU A 144 2.19 9.27 -2.94
N GLU A 145 2.00 10.32 -3.73
CA GLU A 145 2.48 11.66 -3.43
C GLU A 145 1.31 12.58 -3.12
N LYS A 146 1.39 13.27 -1.99
CA LYS A 146 0.43 14.31 -1.59
C LYS A 146 0.98 15.68 -1.97
N MET A 147 0.22 16.37 -2.81
CA MET A 147 0.48 17.72 -3.31
C MET A 147 -0.74 18.59 -2.99
N ASP A 148 -0.67 19.36 -1.91
CA ASP A 148 -1.77 20.18 -1.41
C ASP A 148 -3.07 19.36 -1.30
N ASP A 149 -4.05 19.65 -2.15
CA ASP A 149 -5.37 19.01 -2.19
C ASP A 149 -5.45 17.86 -3.22
N THR A 150 -4.32 17.35 -3.68
CA THR A 150 -4.22 16.28 -4.67
C THR A 150 -3.38 15.13 -4.16
N LEU A 151 -3.85 13.90 -4.40
CA LEU A 151 -3.08 12.68 -4.24
C LEU A 151 -2.76 12.12 -5.61
N LEU A 152 -1.47 11.98 -5.90
CA LEU A 152 -0.96 11.36 -7.12
C LEU A 152 -0.50 9.94 -6.79
N VAL A 153 -1.22 8.94 -7.29
CA VAL A 153 -0.83 7.53 -7.23
C VAL A 153 -0.05 7.20 -8.49
N GLN A 154 1.16 6.66 -8.34
CA GLN A 154 2.04 6.24 -9.42
C GLN A 154 2.39 4.77 -9.21
N ILE A 155 2.30 3.94 -10.24
CA ILE A 155 2.72 2.53 -10.21
C ILE A 155 3.90 2.34 -11.13
N TYR A 156 4.93 1.67 -10.61
CA TYR A 156 6.17 1.38 -11.29
C TYR A 156 6.36 -0.11 -11.44
N GLU A 157 6.77 -0.51 -12.65
CA GLU A 157 7.28 -1.84 -12.93
C GLU A 157 8.74 -1.96 -12.51
N LEU A 158 9.04 -3.06 -11.84
CA LEU A 158 10.36 -3.48 -11.42
C LEU A 158 10.92 -4.49 -12.44
N GLY A 159 11.19 -4.02 -13.67
CA GLY A 159 11.79 -4.77 -14.80
C GLY A 159 13.33 -4.76 -14.83
N THR A 160 13.98 -4.65 -16.00
CA THR A 160 15.44 -4.36 -16.05
C THR A 160 15.70 -2.94 -15.52
N ASP A 161 14.89 -2.01 -15.99
CA ASP A 161 14.82 -0.63 -15.52
C ASP A 161 13.53 -0.41 -14.72
N ILE A 162 13.51 0.64 -13.90
CA ILE A 162 12.28 1.09 -13.24
C ILE A 162 11.49 1.91 -14.26
N GLN A 163 10.26 1.50 -14.55
CA GLN A 163 9.39 2.21 -15.49
C GLN A 163 8.04 2.52 -14.84
N MET A 164 7.59 3.78 -14.94
CA MET A 164 6.22 4.13 -14.55
C MET A 164 5.25 3.57 -15.58
N LYS A 165 4.30 2.74 -15.14
CA LYS A 165 3.29 2.10 -16.02
C LYS A 165 1.93 2.76 -15.93
N TYR A 166 1.65 3.38 -14.80
CA TYR A 166 0.36 3.97 -14.53
C TYR A 166 0.51 5.12 -13.55
N TRP A 167 -0.33 6.13 -13.73
CA TRP A 167 -0.53 7.17 -12.72
C TRP A 167 -1.97 7.67 -12.78
N GLN A 168 -2.47 8.12 -11.63
CA GLN A 168 -3.75 8.81 -11.54
C GLN A 168 -3.72 9.80 -10.38
N SER A 169 -4.30 10.97 -10.60
CA SER A 169 -4.54 11.96 -9.55
C SER A 169 -5.96 11.87 -9.01
N PHE A 170 -6.10 12.19 -7.73
CA PHE A 170 -7.36 12.24 -7.01
C PHE A 170 -7.42 13.52 -6.19
N SER A 171 -8.54 14.25 -6.27
CA SER A 171 -8.75 15.42 -5.42
C SER A 171 -9.16 15.00 -4.02
N ILE A 172 -8.49 15.54 -3.01
CA ILE A 172 -8.86 15.43 -1.61
C ILE A 172 -9.88 16.53 -1.34
N LYS A 173 -11.09 16.18 -0.93
CA LYS A 173 -12.01 17.18 -0.40
C LYS A 173 -11.53 17.55 1.00
N ASN A 174 -10.96 18.74 1.16
CA ASN A 174 -10.76 19.33 2.47
C ASN A 174 -12.13 19.48 3.13
N ASN A 175 -12.46 18.62 4.09
CA ASN A 175 -13.61 18.81 4.97
C ASN A 175 -13.34 19.91 6.01
N ASN A 176 -12.68 21.00 5.60
CA ASN A 176 -12.51 22.22 6.39
C ASN A 176 -13.65 23.21 6.08
N HIS A 177 -14.89 22.74 6.13
CA HIS A 177 -16.05 23.62 6.21
C HIS A 177 -16.97 23.19 7.35
N THR A 178 -16.80 23.91 8.47
CA THR A 178 -17.81 24.35 9.46
C THR A 178 -18.70 23.29 10.13
N LYS A 179 -18.40 23.03 11.41
CA LYS A 179 -19.08 23.73 12.53
C LYS A 179 -18.20 23.72 13.77
#